data_AF-A0A6J5WT04-F1
#
_entry.id   AF-A0A6J5WT04-F1
#
_cell.length_a   1.000
_cell.length_b   1.000
_cell.length_c   1.000
_cell.angle_alpha   90.00
_cell.angle_beta   90.00
_cell.angle_gamma   90.00
#
_symmetry.space_group_name_H-M   'P 1'
#
loop_
_entity.id
_entity.type
_entity.pdbx_description
1 polymer ?
#
loop_
_entity_poly.entity_id
_entity_poly.type
_entity_poly.pdbx_seq_one_letter_code
_entity_poly.pdbx_strand_id
1 'polypeptide(L)'
;MAATTVTSTIPNPPVLNQYNYEDWSFQVKLYLLAEDLWDVVEATTEPPKLEDGEAEFKAWRKKDAKALILIQNYCGSANYPLVLGTKTAKAA
;
A
#
# COMPACT_ATOMS: atom_id res chain seq x y z
N MET A 1 19.46 29.98 4.43
CA MET A 1 18.26 29.40 3.79
C MET A 1 17.80 28.24 4.66
N ALA A 2 16.77 28.42 5.49
CA ALA A 2 16.22 27.33 6.30
C ALA A 2 15.26 26.51 5.42
N ALA A 3 15.54 25.23 5.25
CA ALA A 3 14.65 24.32 4.54
C ALA A 3 13.46 24.03 5.46
N THR A 4 12.31 24.63 5.15
CA THR A 4 11.04 24.30 5.79
C THR A 4 10.65 22.90 5.32
N THR A 5 10.93 21.88 6.11
CA THR A 5 10.37 20.54 5.89
C THR A 5 8.87 20.64 6.14
N VAL A 6 8.10 20.73 5.07
CA VAL A 6 6.66 20.47 5.10
C VAL A 6 6.50 18.98 5.43
N THR A 7 6.34 18.65 6.70
CA THR A 7 5.78 17.37 7.11
C THR A 7 4.37 17.32 6.53
N SER A 8 4.25 16.72 5.33
CA SER A 8 2.98 16.30 4.78
C SER A 8 2.46 15.20 5.69
N THR A 9 1.78 15.60 6.76
CA THR A 9 1.05 14.68 7.64
C THR A 9 -0.17 14.25 6.85
N ILE A 10 0.00 13.26 6.00
CA ILE A 10 -1.13 12.53 5.45
C ILE A 10 -1.85 11.93 6.66
N PRO A 11 -3.11 12.29 6.92
CA PRO A 11 -3.85 11.69 8.02
C PRO A 11 -3.93 10.19 7.82
N ASN A 12 -3.80 9.43 8.91
CA ASN A 12 -3.94 7.98 8.86
C ASN A 12 -5.30 7.61 8.25
N PRO A 13 -5.35 6.67 7.29
CA PRO A 13 -6.62 6.20 6.75
C PRO A 13 -7.58 5.76 7.86
N PRO A 14 -8.89 5.98 7.72
CA PRO A 14 -9.85 5.39 8.63
C PRO A 14 -9.77 3.86 8.53
N VAL A 15 -10.30 3.15 9.52
CA VAL A 15 -10.50 1.70 9.37
C VAL A 15 -11.73 1.47 8.48
N LEU A 16 -11.61 0.57 7.51
CA LEU A 16 -12.68 0.22 6.58
C LEU A 16 -13.87 -0.37 7.35
N ASN A 17 -15.05 0.14 7.01
CA ASN A 17 -16.33 -0.33 7.46
C ASN A 17 -17.32 -0.30 6.28
N GLN A 18 -18.54 -0.77 6.51
CA GLN A 18 -19.57 -0.91 5.47
C GLN A 18 -20.08 0.41 4.87
N TYR A 19 -19.69 1.58 5.41
CA TYR A 19 -20.20 2.89 5.02
C TYR A 19 -19.13 3.87 4.54
N ASN A 20 -17.83 3.56 4.67
CA ASN A 20 -16.75 4.52 4.42
C ASN A 20 -15.77 4.09 3.31
N TYR A 21 -16.17 3.16 2.44
CA TYR A 21 -15.27 2.63 1.40
C TYR A 21 -14.67 3.73 0.50
N GLU A 22 -15.44 4.76 0.14
CA GLU A 22 -14.95 5.86 -0.69
C GLU A 22 -13.86 6.67 0.02
N ASP A 23 -14.11 7.15 1.24
CA ASP A 23 -13.11 7.87 2.05
C ASP A 23 -11.89 7.00 2.36
N TRP A 24 -12.13 5.74 2.70
CA TRP A 24 -11.07 4.77 2.99
C TRP A 24 -10.17 4.54 1.78
N SER A 25 -10.75 4.21 0.63
CA SER A 25 -10.00 3.89 -0.59
C SER A 25 -9.22 5.10 -1.09
N PHE A 26 -9.81 6.31 -0.99
CA PHE A 26 -9.13 7.56 -1.32
C PHE A 26 -7.91 7.80 -0.43
N GLN A 27 -8.03 7.66 0.89
CA GLN A 27 -6.92 7.90 1.82
C GLN A 27 -5.84 6.82 1.73
N VAL A 28 -6.21 5.54 1.58
CA VAL A 28 -5.25 4.45 1.36
C VAL A 28 -4.50 4.67 0.05
N LYS A 29 -5.18 5.04 -1.04
CA LYS A 29 -4.54 5.38 -2.32
C LYS A 29 -3.57 6.55 -2.17
N LEU A 30 -3.97 7.63 -1.49
CA LEU A 30 -3.10 8.79 -1.28
C LEU A 30 -1.85 8.44 -0.49
N TYR A 31 -1.99 7.61 0.56
CA TYR A 31 -0.87 7.12 1.35
C TYR A 31 0.08 6.25 0.53
N LEU A 32 -0.46 5.32 -0.27
CA LEU A 32 0.33 4.49 -1.18
C LEU A 32 1.07 5.33 -2.24
N LEU A 33 0.44 6.38 -2.78
CA LEU A 33 1.10 7.29 -3.72
C LEU A 33 2.25 8.07 -3.06
N ALA A 34 2.03 8.57 -1.85
CA ALA A 34 3.05 9.34 -1.12
C ALA A 34 4.27 8.51 -0.72
N GLU A 35 4.07 7.21 -0.48
CA GLU A 35 5.16 6.28 -0.17
C GLU A 35 5.72 5.57 -1.41
N ASP A 36 5.31 5.95 -2.62
CA ASP A 36 5.73 5.35 -3.89
C ASP A 36 5.48 3.82 -3.94
N LEU A 37 4.33 3.43 -3.37
CA LEU A 37 3.84 2.05 -3.24
C LEU A 37 2.68 1.73 -4.20
N TRP A 38 1.97 2.75 -4.70
CA TRP A 38 0.79 2.57 -5.55
C TRP A 38 1.07 1.73 -6.79
N ASP A 39 2.27 1.90 -7.37
CA ASP A 39 2.72 1.16 -8.54
C ASP A 39 2.72 -0.37 -8.36
N VAL A 40 2.90 -0.84 -7.12
CA VAL A 40 2.89 -2.27 -6.76
C VAL A 40 1.46 -2.81 -6.58
N VAL A 41 0.52 -1.94 -6.22
CA VAL A 41 -0.90 -2.29 -6.05
C VAL A 41 -1.64 -2.21 -7.37
N GLU A 42 -1.26 -1.28 -8.24
CA GLU A 42 -1.83 -1.13 -9.57
C GLU A 42 -1.37 -2.26 -10.51
N ALA A 43 -2.22 -2.62 -11.47
CA ALA A 43 -1.92 -3.70 -12.42
C ALA A 43 -0.80 -3.38 -13.42
N THR A 44 -0.23 -2.18 -13.36
CA THR A 44 0.72 -1.62 -14.32
C THR A 44 2.12 -2.23 -14.18
N THR A 45 2.46 -2.75 -12.99
CA THR A 45 3.77 -3.36 -12.73
C THR A 45 3.60 -4.82 -12.32
N GLU A 46 3.91 -5.73 -13.25
CA GLU A 46 4.07 -7.15 -12.91
C GLU A 46 5.25 -7.32 -11.94
N PRO A 47 5.18 -8.31 -11.02
CA PRO A 47 6.31 -8.62 -10.15
C PRO A 47 7.57 -8.85 -11.00
N PRO A 48 8.66 -8.12 -10.76
CA PRO A 48 9.92 -8.41 -11.46
C PRO A 48 10.32 -9.86 -11.19
N LYS A 49 10.94 -10.51 -12.17
CA LYS A 49 11.50 -11.84 -11.99
C LYS A 49 12.85 -11.71 -11.30
N LEU A 50 13.33 -12.80 -10.70
CA LEU A 50 14.69 -12.84 -10.14
C LEU A 50 15.75 -12.50 -11.21
N GLU A 51 15.43 -12.78 -12.48
CA GLU A 51 16.27 -12.53 -13.65
C GLU A 51 16.44 -11.03 -13.98
N ASP A 52 15.48 -10.18 -13.58
CA ASP A 52 15.55 -8.73 -13.76
C ASP A 52 16.56 -8.07 -12.80
N GLY A 53 17.08 -8.82 -11.83
CA GLY A 53 18.12 -8.37 -10.91
C GLY A 53 17.70 -8.52 -9.44
N GLU A 54 18.56 -9.14 -8.63
CA GLU A 54 18.26 -9.43 -7.23
C GLU A 54 17.99 -8.16 -6.38
N ALA A 55 18.68 -7.06 -6.70
CA ALA A 55 18.48 -5.79 -6.02
C ALA A 55 17.08 -5.20 -6.29
N GLU A 56 16.64 -5.24 -7.55
CA GLU A 56 15.34 -4.72 -8.00
C GLU A 56 14.20 -5.59 -7.46
N PHE A 57 14.33 -6.92 -7.54
CA PHE A 57 13.38 -7.86 -6.95
C PHE A 57 13.21 -7.65 -5.44
N LYS A 58 14.32 -7.46 -4.73
CA LYS A 58 14.30 -7.20 -3.27
C LYS A 58 13.68 -5.85 -2.93
N ALA A 59 13.93 -4.82 -3.73
CA ALA A 59 13.32 -3.50 -3.55
C ALA A 59 11.80 -3.55 -3.78
N TRP A 60 11.36 -4.17 -4.88
CA TRP A 60 9.95 -4.38 -5.18
C TRP A 60 9.24 -5.17 -4.08
N ARG A 61 9.82 -6.30 -3.64
CA ARG A 61 9.23 -7.14 -2.59
C ARG A 61 9.05 -6.41 -1.27
N LYS A 62 9.95 -5.48 -0.93
CA LYS A 62 9.80 -4.63 0.26
C LYS A 62 8.65 -3.64 0.11
N LYS A 63 8.49 -3.02 -1.07
CA LYS A 63 7.37 -2.13 -1.36
C LYS A 63 6.03 -2.88 -1.32
N ASP A 64 5.97 -4.06 -1.94
CA ASP A 64 4.78 -4.94 -1.91
C ASP A 64 4.37 -5.30 -0.48
N ALA A 65 5.32 -5.78 0.33
CA ALA A 65 5.04 -6.12 1.72
C ALA A 65 4.56 -4.92 2.53
N LYS A 66 5.11 -3.72 2.29
CA LYS A 66 4.70 -2.49 2.98
C LYS A 66 3.28 -2.07 2.59
N ALA A 67 2.95 -2.14 1.30
CA ALA A 67 1.61 -1.86 0.80
C ALA A 67 0.59 -2.86 1.36
N LEU A 68 0.94 -4.15 1.41
CA LEU A 68 0.08 -5.19 1.97
C LEU A 68 -0.21 -4.97 3.46
N ILE A 69 0.82 -4.66 4.26
CA ILE A 69 0.66 -4.35 5.68
C ILE A 69 -0.24 -3.13 5.88
N LEU A 70 -0.09 -2.10 5.04
CA LEU A 70 -0.95 -0.91 5.09
C LEU A 70 -2.41 -1.29 4.85
N ILE A 71 -2.69 -2.01 3.76
CA ILE A 71 -4.04 -2.45 3.42
C ILE A 71 -4.62 -3.29 4.56
N GLN A 72 -3.88 -4.27 5.09
CA GLN A 72 -4.34 -5.12 6.19
C GLN A 72 -4.65 -4.33 7.47
N ASN A 73 -3.81 -3.36 7.84
CA ASN A 73 -4.01 -2.54 9.04
C ASN A 73 -5.29 -1.70 8.96
N TYR A 74 -5.64 -1.22 7.76
CA TYR A 74 -6.80 -0.34 7.57
C TYR A 74 -8.03 -1.07 7.01
N CYS A 75 -7.94 -2.36 6.68
CA CYS A 75 -9.05 -3.17 6.18
C CYS A 75 -10.10 -3.49 7.27
N GLY A 76 -9.72 -3.36 8.55
CA GLY A 76 -10.62 -3.63 9.68
C GLY A 76 -10.85 -5.12 9.91
N SER A 77 -11.13 -5.49 11.16
CA SER A 77 -11.21 -6.90 11.57
C SER A 77 -12.26 -7.72 10.81
N ALA A 78 -13.35 -7.08 10.35
CA ALA A 78 -14.41 -7.73 9.59
C ALA A 78 -13.97 -8.15 8.18
N ASN A 79 -13.07 -7.39 7.55
CA ASN A 79 -12.58 -7.67 6.20
C ASN A 79 -11.19 -8.32 6.21
N TYR A 80 -10.50 -8.34 7.37
CA TYR A 80 -9.22 -9.03 7.55
C TYR A 80 -9.23 -10.48 7.01
N PRO A 81 -10.27 -11.31 7.18
CA PRO A 81 -10.31 -12.66 6.60
C PRO A 81 -10.27 -12.69 5.07
N LEU A 82 -10.69 -11.60 4.39
CA LEU A 82 -10.69 -11.49 2.93
C LEU A 82 -9.29 -11.22 2.38
N VAL A 83 -8.52 -10.41 3.12
CA VAL A 83 -7.11 -10.13 2.81
C VAL A 83 -6.15 -11.14 3.43
N LEU A 84 -6.62 -12.00 4.35
CA LEU A 84 -5.84 -13.06 4.97
C LEU A 84 -5.50 -14.15 3.95
N GLY A 85 -4.21 -14.29 3.65
CA GLY A 85 -3.70 -15.28 2.69
C GLY A 85 -3.36 -14.71 1.31
N THR A 86 -3.63 -13.43 1.10
CA THR A 86 -3.10 -12.69 -0.04
C THR A 86 -1.58 -12.57 0.10
N LYS A 87 -0.86 -12.87 -0.99
CA LYS A 87 0.62 -12.90 -0.99
C LYS A 87 1.24 -11.60 -1.48
N THR A 88 0.43 -10.73 -2.07
CA THR A 88 0.82 -9.46 -2.67
C THR A 88 -0.23 -8.41 -2.36
N ALA A 89 0.18 -7.14 -2.31
CA ALA A 89 -0.72 -6.02 -2.08
C ALA A 89 -1.78 -5.88 -3.19
N LYS A 90 -1.43 -6.30 -4.41
CA LYS A 90 -2.35 -6.38 -5.56
C LYS A 90 -3.52 -7.35 -5.36
N ALA A 91 -3.32 -8.43 -4.60
CA ALA A 91 -4.31 -9.47 -4.39
C ALA A 91 -5.21 -9.20 -3.16
N ALA A 92 -4.86 -8.18 -2.37
CA ALA A 92 -5.61 -7.70 -1.21
C ALA A 92 -6.71 -6.71 -1.64
#